data_AF-A0A5K1GTN3-F1
#
_entry.id   AF-A0A5K1GTN3-F1
#
_cell.length_a   1.000
_cell.length_b   1.000
_cell.length_c   1.000
_cell.angle_alpha   90.00
_cell.angle_beta   90.00
_cell.angle_gamma   90.00
#
_symmetry.space_group_name_H-M   'P 1'
#
loop_
_entity.id
_entity.type
_entity.pdbx_description
1 polymer ?
#
loop_
_entity_poly.entity_id
_entity_poly.type
_entity_poly.pdbx_seq_one_letter_code
_entity_poly.pdbx_strand_id
1 'polypeptide(L)'
;MKMASSPLSRIFQPYWKKKANLLSVVLVAGLCSLFYLLGLYQHGTGGASIVSDISCTTLPASFNISGHRSVELDFAAHHQPNHSTNPDGAGDQPHSVPPCDARYSEYTPCEDRDRSLRFDRDRLIYRERHCPEPNELLKCRIPAPYGYRMPFRWPESRDWAWFANVPHRELTVEKAVQNWIRVEDDRFRFPGGGTMFPRGADAYIDDIERLIPLRDGSIRTAIDTGCG
;
A
#
# COMPACT_ATOMS: atom_id res chain seq x y z
N MET A 1 -58.96 -9.19 13.62
CA MET A 1 -59.06 -9.99 12.39
C MET A 1 -59.18 -9.03 11.21
N LYS A 2 -58.40 -9.30 10.15
CA LYS A 2 -58.29 -8.61 8.85
C LYS A 2 -57.46 -7.32 8.78
N MET A 3 -56.24 -7.58 8.29
CA MET A 3 -55.20 -6.72 7.75
C MET A 3 -55.72 -5.75 6.68
N ALA A 4 -55.17 -4.53 6.65
CA ALA A 4 -55.18 -3.64 5.50
C ALA A 4 -53.86 -3.81 4.74
N SER A 5 -53.94 -4.14 3.46
CA SER A 5 -52.82 -4.26 2.52
C SER A 5 -52.41 -2.90 1.96
N SER A 6 -51.11 -2.78 1.67
CA SER A 6 -50.34 -1.62 1.26
C SER A 6 -50.63 -1.09 -0.16
N PRO A 7 -50.30 0.19 -0.47
CA PRO A 7 -50.24 0.70 -1.83
C PRO A 7 -48.77 0.82 -2.28
N LEU A 8 -48.15 -0.28 -2.69
CA LEU A 8 -46.83 -0.29 -3.35
C LEU A 8 -46.97 -0.81 -4.78
N SER A 9 -47.41 0.04 -5.70
CA SER A 9 -47.41 -0.28 -7.15
C SER A 9 -47.39 0.93 -8.09
N ARG A 10 -46.77 2.05 -7.70
CA ARG A 10 -46.62 3.24 -8.57
C ARG A 10 -45.20 3.79 -8.69
N ILE A 11 -44.18 2.94 -8.76
CA ILE A 11 -42.82 3.38 -9.12
C ILE A 11 -42.22 2.40 -10.13
N PHE A 12 -42.78 2.34 -11.33
CA PHE A 12 -42.10 1.81 -12.52
C PHE A 12 -42.68 2.53 -13.74
N GLN A 13 -42.13 3.70 -14.06
CA GLN A 13 -42.27 4.30 -15.39
C GLN A 13 -41.00 3.99 -16.19
N PRO A 14 -41.08 3.26 -17.31
CA PRO A 14 -39.93 3.04 -18.18
C PRO A 14 -39.63 4.34 -18.93
N TYR A 15 -38.54 5.00 -18.57
CA TYR A 15 -38.02 6.18 -19.26
C TYR A 15 -37.33 5.80 -20.57
N TRP A 16 -38.06 5.28 -21.56
CA TRP A 16 -37.48 5.05 -22.89
C TRP A 16 -38.51 5.34 -23.99
N LYS A 17 -38.36 6.51 -24.62
CA LYS A 17 -38.61 6.79 -26.05
C LYS A 17 -38.44 8.30 -26.32
N LYS A 18 -37.19 8.77 -26.35
CA LYS A 18 -36.85 9.91 -27.22
C LYS A 18 -36.48 9.30 -28.56
N LYS A 19 -37.17 9.67 -29.63
CA LYS A 19 -36.74 9.35 -31.00
C LYS A 19 -35.38 10.03 -31.19
N ALA A 20 -34.30 9.28 -31.04
CA ALA A 20 -32.98 9.78 -31.40
C ALA A 20 -33.06 10.17 -32.87
N ASN A 21 -32.82 11.46 -33.16
CA ASN A 21 -32.89 11.94 -34.53
C ASN A 21 -31.78 11.21 -35.30
N LEU A 22 -32.14 10.42 -36.30
CA LEU A 22 -31.20 9.57 -37.06
C LEU A 22 -29.99 10.39 -37.53
N LEU A 23 -30.23 11.66 -37.87
CA LEU A 23 -29.22 12.63 -38.24
C LEU A 23 -28.18 12.86 -37.13
N SER A 24 -28.59 12.95 -35.86
CA SER A 24 -27.66 13.16 -34.74
C SER A 24 -26.83 11.91 -34.46
N VAL A 25 -27.41 10.72 -34.63
CA VAL A 25 -26.69 9.45 -34.46
C VAL A 25 -25.63 9.29 -35.55
N VAL A 26 -25.99 9.57 -36.81
CA VAL A 26 -25.06 9.53 -37.94
C VAL A 26 -23.95 10.57 -37.80
N LEU A 27 -24.27 11.79 -37.33
CA LEU A 27 -23.29 12.84 -37.12
C LEU A 27 -22.29 12.49 -36.00
N VAL A 28 -22.77 11.96 -34.88
CA VAL A 28 -21.90 11.50 -33.79
C VAL A 28 -21.02 10.34 -34.25
N ALA A 29 -21.57 9.35 -34.95
CA ALA A 29 -20.80 8.23 -35.48
C ALA A 29 -19.72 8.71 -36.47
N GLY A 30 -20.06 9.63 -37.38
CA GLY A 30 -19.11 10.21 -38.33
C GLY A 30 -17.99 11.00 -37.65
N LEU A 31 -18.29 11.80 -36.63
CA LEU A 31 -17.28 12.50 -35.84
C LEU A 31 -16.36 11.52 -35.10
N CYS A 32 -16.92 10.47 -34.48
CA CYS A 32 -16.14 9.43 -33.81
C CYS A 32 -15.19 8.72 -34.79
N SER A 33 -15.67 8.36 -35.98
CA SER A 33 -14.83 7.74 -37.02
C SER A 33 -13.73 8.69 -37.50
N LEU A 34 -14.04 9.98 -37.68
CA LEU A 34 -13.05 10.98 -38.08
C LEU A 34 -11.92 11.13 -37.05
N PHE A 35 -12.26 11.27 -35.76
CA PHE A 35 -11.25 11.37 -34.69
C PHE A 35 -10.44 10.09 -34.53
N TYR A 36 -11.05 8.91 -34.72
CA TYR A 36 -10.33 7.64 -34.71
C TYR A 36 -9.29 7.55 -35.84
N LEU A 37 -9.67 7.93 -37.06
CA LEU A 37 -8.75 7.95 -38.20
C LEU A 37 -7.66 9.02 -38.05
N LEU A 38 -7.98 10.18 -37.47
CA LEU A 38 -7.00 11.22 -37.12
C LEU A 38 -6.01 10.72 -36.05
N GLY A 39 -6.48 9.99 -35.04
CA GLY A 39 -5.62 9.36 -34.04
C GLY A 39 -4.67 8.32 -34.63
N LEU A 40 -5.16 7.50 -35.57
CA LEU A 40 -4.33 6.56 -36.34
C LEU A 40 -3.33 7.28 -37.24
N TYR A 41 -3.71 8.38 -37.88
CA TYR A 41 -2.81 9.16 -38.72
C TYR A 41 -1.69 9.82 -37.90
N GLN A 42 -2.01 10.35 -36.70
CA GLN A 42 -1.02 10.94 -35.81
C GLN A 42 -0.11 9.90 -35.14
N HIS A 43 -0.57 8.67 -34.93
CA HIS A 43 0.25 7.55 -34.42
C HIS A 43 0.86 6.69 -35.55
N GLY A 44 0.61 7.02 -36.82
CA GLY A 44 1.03 6.25 -37.99
C GLY A 44 2.53 6.28 -38.31
N THR A 45 3.35 6.96 -37.49
CA THR A 45 4.82 6.98 -37.61
C THR A 45 5.55 6.46 -36.36
N GLY A 46 4.84 5.84 -35.42
CA GLY A 46 5.42 5.18 -34.25
C GLY A 46 5.17 3.68 -34.28
N GLY A 47 5.87 2.95 -35.15
CA GLY A 47 5.86 1.49 -35.14
C GLY A 47 6.25 0.97 -33.75
N ALA A 48 5.31 0.39 -33.03
CA ALA A 48 5.58 -0.36 -31.82
C ALA A 48 6.32 -1.64 -32.25
N SER A 49 7.65 -1.62 -32.17
CA SER A 49 8.46 -2.82 -32.25
C SER A 49 8.10 -3.75 -31.09
N ILE A 50 7.26 -4.73 -31.37
CA ILE A 50 7.15 -5.95 -30.57
C ILE A 50 8.50 -6.67 -30.72
N VAL A 51 9.40 -6.46 -29.76
CA VAL A 51 10.58 -7.32 -29.60
C VAL A 51 10.07 -8.62 -28.98
N SER A 52 9.61 -9.52 -29.83
CA SER A 52 9.54 -10.94 -29.54
C SER A 52 10.86 -11.55 -30.00
N ASP A 53 11.75 -11.83 -29.05
CA ASP A 53 12.74 -12.92 -29.05
C ASP A 53 13.96 -12.53 -28.18
N ILE A 54 13.90 -12.85 -26.89
CA ILE A 54 15.11 -13.09 -26.12
C ILE A 54 15.37 -14.60 -26.19
N SER A 55 16.06 -15.01 -27.26
CA SER A 55 16.67 -16.33 -27.33
C SER A 55 17.99 -16.26 -26.57
N CYS A 56 18.06 -16.94 -25.42
CA CYS A 56 19.30 -17.04 -24.65
C CYS A 56 20.29 -17.96 -25.38
N THR A 57 21.05 -17.42 -26.33
CA THR A 57 22.28 -18.07 -26.79
C THR A 57 23.34 -17.94 -25.70
N THR A 58 23.62 -19.05 -25.01
CA THR A 58 24.78 -19.22 -24.15
C THR A 58 26.06 -19.16 -25.00
N LEU A 59 26.63 -17.96 -25.14
CA LEU A 59 28.03 -17.80 -25.52
C LEU A 59 28.81 -17.38 -24.26
N PRO A 60 29.90 -18.07 -23.90
CA PRO A 60 30.72 -17.66 -22.78
C PRO A 60 31.49 -16.41 -23.19
N ALA A 61 31.00 -15.24 -22.79
CA ALA A 61 31.76 -14.01 -22.88
C ALA A 61 32.75 -13.98 -21.72
N SER A 62 33.97 -14.45 -21.98
CA SER A 62 35.13 -14.25 -21.10
C SER A 62 35.49 -12.76 -21.06
N PHE A 63 34.80 -11.99 -20.22
CA PHE A 63 35.23 -10.63 -19.90
C PHE A 63 36.30 -10.68 -18.81
N ASN A 64 37.53 -10.43 -19.23
CA ASN A 64 38.67 -10.27 -18.33
C ASN A 64 38.57 -8.88 -17.67
N ILE A 65 37.80 -8.77 -16.59
CA ILE A 65 37.69 -7.52 -15.81
C ILE A 65 38.87 -7.44 -14.85
N SER A 66 40.01 -7.02 -15.38
CA SER A 66 41.14 -6.54 -14.60
C SER A 66 40.74 -5.21 -13.95
N GLY A 67 40.14 -5.25 -12.75
CA GLY A 67 39.86 -4.04 -11.97
C GLY A 67 38.58 -3.99 -11.13
N HIS A 68 37.87 -5.10 -10.92
CA HIS A 68 36.78 -5.09 -9.93
C HIS A 68 37.37 -5.15 -8.52
N ARG A 69 37.41 -4.02 -7.81
CA ARG A 69 37.31 -4.03 -6.35
C ARG A 69 36.01 -4.78 -6.04
N SER A 70 36.11 -6.00 -5.52
CA SER A 70 34.99 -6.66 -4.87
C SER A 70 34.58 -5.75 -3.71
N VAL A 71 33.50 -4.99 -3.88
CA VAL A 71 32.85 -4.36 -2.73
C VAL A 71 32.21 -5.51 -1.98
N GLU A 72 32.90 -5.99 -0.95
CA GLU A 72 32.36 -6.95 0.00
C GLU A 72 31.16 -6.28 0.67
N LEU A 73 29.96 -6.81 0.39
CA LEU A 73 28.74 -6.32 1.00
C LEU A 73 28.73 -6.78 2.46
N ASP A 74 28.79 -5.82 3.37
CA ASP A 74 28.68 -6.10 4.79
C ASP A 74 27.22 -6.39 5.14
N PHE A 75 26.92 -7.66 5.45
CA PHE A 75 25.62 -8.09 5.94
C PHE A 75 25.58 -8.12 7.48
N ALA A 76 26.62 -7.64 8.17
CA ALA A 76 26.62 -7.53 9.62
C ALA A 76 25.60 -6.50 10.08
N ALA A 77 24.88 -6.82 11.15
CA ALA A 77 23.99 -5.87 11.79
C ALA A 77 24.82 -4.72 12.40
N HIS A 78 24.73 -3.53 11.82
CA HIS A 78 25.38 -2.32 12.35
C HIS A 78 24.78 -1.80 13.68
N HIS A 79 23.75 -2.47 14.19
CA HIS A 79 23.15 -2.22 15.49
C HIS A 79 23.52 -3.33 16.47
N GLN A 80 24.82 -3.58 16.65
CA GLN A 80 25.26 -4.34 17.82
C GLN A 80 25.24 -3.39 19.03
N PRO A 81 24.60 -3.75 20.16
CA PRO A 81 24.82 -3.02 21.39
C PRO A 81 26.32 -3.12 21.67
N ASN A 82 27.00 -1.98 21.78
CA ASN A 82 28.37 -1.93 22.24
C ASN A 82 28.39 -2.46 23.67
N HIS A 83 28.52 -3.77 23.85
CA HIS A 83 28.88 -4.35 25.12
C HIS A 83 30.39 -4.16 25.27
N SER A 84 30.82 -2.90 25.37
CA SER A 84 32.16 -2.56 25.79
C SER A 84 32.28 -3.03 27.24
N THR A 85 32.77 -4.24 27.44
CA THR A 85 33.27 -4.69 28.74
C THR A 85 34.54 -3.89 29.02
N ASN A 86 34.38 -2.62 29.40
CA ASN A 86 35.43 -1.91 30.11
C ASN A 86 35.59 -2.63 31.46
N PRO A 87 36.79 -3.12 31.81
CA PRO A 87 37.04 -3.75 33.11
C PRO A 87 36.95 -2.75 34.27
N ASP A 88 36.90 -1.45 33.96
CA ASP A 88 36.78 -0.38 34.94
C ASP A 88 35.32 0.07 35.03
N GLY A 89 34.68 -0.28 36.15
CA GLY A 89 33.25 -0.15 36.44
C GLY A 89 32.67 1.27 36.45
N ALA A 90 32.68 1.95 35.31
CA ALA A 90 31.71 2.99 34.99
C ALA A 90 30.64 2.35 34.09
N GLY A 91 29.58 1.84 34.71
CA GLY A 91 28.48 1.21 34.00
C GLY A 91 27.91 2.13 32.93
N ASP A 92 27.83 1.63 31.70
CA ASP A 92 27.14 2.28 30.60
C ASP A 92 25.68 2.49 31.03
N GLN A 93 25.33 3.74 31.39
CA GLN A 93 24.00 4.09 31.84
C GLN A 93 23.05 3.83 30.66
N PRO A 94 21.98 3.02 30.84
CA PRO A 94 21.04 2.77 29.76
C PRO A 94 20.53 4.11 29.22
N HIS A 95 20.89 4.43 27.98
CA HIS A 95 20.43 5.64 27.32
C HIS A 95 18.90 5.63 27.29
N SER A 96 18.29 6.43 28.16
CA SER A 96 16.85 6.53 28.27
C SER A 96 16.32 7.36 27.10
N VAL A 97 15.59 6.72 26.19
CA VAL A 97 14.88 7.42 25.11
C VAL A 97 13.52 7.88 25.67
N PRO A 98 13.30 9.20 25.86
CA PRO A 98 12.07 9.69 26.47
C PRO A 98 10.86 9.43 25.55
N PRO A 99 9.63 9.38 26.08
CA PRO A 99 8.44 9.26 25.25
C PRO A 99 8.21 10.52 24.41
N CYS A 100 7.74 10.35 23.18
CA CYS A 100 7.24 11.46 22.36
C CYS A 100 5.87 11.93 22.85
N ASP A 101 5.49 13.16 22.49
CA ASP A 101 4.10 13.60 22.55
C ASP A 101 3.22 12.68 21.68
N ALA A 102 2.03 12.32 22.18
CA ALA A 102 1.08 11.42 21.51
C ALA A 102 0.68 11.90 20.11
N ARG A 103 0.74 13.21 19.83
CA ARG A 103 0.47 13.77 18.49
C ARG A 103 1.40 13.25 17.40
N TYR A 104 2.56 12.71 17.77
CA TYR A 104 3.53 12.16 16.84
C TYR A 104 3.28 10.69 16.50
N SER A 105 2.22 10.05 17.02
CA SER A 105 1.93 8.63 16.75
C SER A 105 1.74 8.32 15.26
N GLU A 106 1.15 9.28 14.52
CA GLU A 106 0.90 9.19 13.07
C GLU A 106 1.87 10.04 12.23
N TYR A 107 2.91 10.61 12.87
CA TYR A 107 3.86 11.45 12.16
C TYR A 107 4.79 10.60 11.30
N THR A 108 4.73 10.79 9.99
CA THR A 108 5.61 10.16 8.99
C THR A 108 6.62 11.18 8.46
N PRO A 109 7.83 11.28 9.04
CA PRO A 109 8.68 12.47 8.85
C PRO A 109 9.09 12.77 7.41
N CYS A 110 9.26 11.74 6.58
CA CYS A 110 9.65 11.87 5.17
C CYS A 110 8.47 11.97 4.19
N GLU A 111 7.25 11.78 4.69
CA GLU A 111 5.99 11.84 3.93
C GLU A 111 5.05 12.88 4.59
N ASP A 112 5.64 13.90 5.22
CA ASP A 112 4.89 14.93 5.92
C ASP A 112 4.27 15.92 4.93
N ARG A 113 2.94 15.95 4.87
CA ARG A 113 2.19 16.80 3.93
C ARG A 113 2.59 18.26 4.02
N ASP A 114 2.69 18.81 5.22
CA ASP A 114 2.90 20.23 5.43
C ASP A 114 4.33 20.67 5.09
N ARG A 115 5.31 19.78 5.23
CA ARG A 115 6.67 19.93 4.70
C ARG A 115 6.68 19.82 3.18
N SER A 116 6.08 18.77 2.63
CA SER A 116 6.04 18.52 1.17
C SER A 116 5.44 19.70 0.40
N LEU A 117 4.39 20.34 0.94
CA LEU A 117 3.75 21.52 0.33
C LEU A 117 4.62 22.80 0.27
N ARG A 118 5.79 22.83 0.92
CA ARG A 118 6.73 23.97 0.88
C ARG A 118 7.65 23.95 -0.33
N PHE A 119 7.75 22.82 -1.03
CA PHE A 119 8.62 22.64 -2.18
C PHE A 119 7.94 23.07 -3.48
N ASP A 120 8.76 23.27 -4.52
CA ASP A 120 8.29 23.72 -5.83
C ASP A 120 7.31 22.71 -6.46
N ARG A 121 6.37 23.23 -7.24
CA ARG A 121 5.44 22.45 -8.04
C ARG A 121 6.01 22.04 -9.39
N ASP A 122 7.11 22.66 -9.83
CA ASP A 122 7.84 22.22 -11.02
C ASP A 122 8.19 20.73 -10.89
N ARG A 123 7.93 20.00 -11.97
CA ARG A 123 8.15 18.54 -12.06
C ARG A 123 7.59 17.72 -10.89
N LEU A 124 6.62 18.25 -10.16
CA LEU A 124 6.03 17.60 -8.99
C LEU A 124 7.04 17.35 -7.85
N ILE A 125 8.06 18.20 -7.67
CA ILE A 125 9.04 18.06 -6.57
C ILE A 125 8.34 17.99 -5.21
N TYR A 126 7.27 18.75 -4.99
CA TYR A 126 6.43 18.66 -3.78
C TYR A 126 5.82 17.27 -3.50
N ARG A 127 5.87 16.31 -4.44
CA ARG A 127 5.41 14.93 -4.25
C ARG A 127 6.56 13.95 -3.97
N GLU A 128 7.80 14.42 -3.97
CA GLU A 128 8.95 13.61 -3.59
C GLU A 128 9.06 13.46 -2.07
N ARG A 129 9.95 12.57 -1.61
CA ARG A 129 10.21 12.34 -0.19
C ARG A 129 11.06 13.47 0.36
N HIS A 130 10.53 14.19 1.34
CA HIS A 130 11.21 15.29 2.01
C HIS A 130 11.39 14.95 3.48
N CYS A 131 12.58 14.48 3.85
CA CYS A 131 12.88 14.11 5.24
C CYS A 131 13.31 15.33 6.08
N PRO A 132 13.19 15.25 7.42
CA PRO A 132 13.77 16.25 8.29
C PRO A 132 15.30 16.22 8.26
N GLU A 133 15.90 17.40 8.42
CA GLU A 133 17.35 17.52 8.59
C GLU A 133 17.80 16.90 9.93
N PRO A 134 19.10 16.57 10.11
CA PRO A 134 19.58 15.90 11.32
C PRO A 134 19.25 16.61 12.65
N ASN A 135 19.12 17.94 12.62
CA ASN A 135 18.74 18.77 13.77
C ASN A 135 17.22 18.79 14.04
N GLU A 136 16.40 18.36 13.09
CA GLU A 136 14.94 18.28 13.20
C GLU A 136 14.47 16.87 13.62
N LEU A 137 15.39 15.89 13.69
CA LEU A 137 15.06 14.51 14.04
C LEU A 137 14.59 14.38 15.50
N LEU A 138 13.40 13.82 15.66
CA LEU A 138 12.85 13.48 16.98
C LEU A 138 13.57 12.25 17.54
N LYS A 139 14.24 12.42 18.68
CA LYS A 139 14.94 11.35 19.41
C LYS A 139 14.12 10.89 20.61
N CYS A 140 12.92 10.39 20.34
CA CYS A 140 11.98 9.94 21.36
C CYS A 140 11.26 8.66 20.92
N ARG A 141 10.69 7.93 21.88
CA ARG A 141 9.93 6.71 21.65
C ARG A 141 8.45 7.03 21.55
N ILE A 142 7.79 6.63 20.48
CA ILE A 142 6.33 6.77 20.34
C ILE A 142 5.65 5.94 21.44
N PRO A 143 4.80 6.55 22.30
CA PRO A 143 4.07 5.82 23.30
C PRO A 143 3.01 4.93 22.65
N ALA A 144 2.69 3.81 23.31
CA ALA A 144 1.55 3.01 22.89
C ALA A 144 0.25 3.81 23.06
N PRO A 145 -0.74 3.65 22.17
CA PRO A 145 -2.03 4.31 22.32
C PRO A 145 -2.73 3.90 23.61
N TYR A 146 -3.64 4.74 24.08
CA TYR A 146 -4.40 4.45 25.29
C TYR A 146 -5.21 3.15 25.13
N GLY A 147 -5.07 2.23 26.08
CA GLY A 147 -5.76 0.94 26.05
C GLY A 147 -5.15 -0.06 25.07
N TYR A 148 -3.93 0.17 24.58
CA TYR A 148 -3.19 -0.79 23.74
C TYR A 148 -3.23 -2.20 24.33
N ARG A 149 -3.46 -3.18 23.46
CA ARG A 149 -3.54 -4.60 23.80
C ARG A 149 -2.50 -5.39 23.03
N MET A 150 -2.09 -6.52 23.60
CA MET A 150 -1.27 -7.50 22.90
C MET A 150 -1.95 -7.92 21.58
N PRO A 151 -1.27 -7.80 20.43
CA PRO A 151 -1.80 -8.27 19.16
C PRO A 151 -2.14 -9.77 19.21
N PHE A 152 -3.12 -10.18 18.40
CA PHE A 152 -3.43 -11.59 18.19
C PHE A 152 -2.20 -12.32 17.64
N ARG A 153 -2.08 -13.62 17.94
CA ARG A 153 -1.02 -14.43 17.35
C ARG A 153 -1.42 -14.89 15.96
N TRP A 154 -0.44 -15.12 15.09
CA TRP A 154 -0.69 -15.80 13.83
C TRP A 154 -1.29 -17.20 14.09
N PRO A 155 -2.33 -17.63 13.36
CA PRO A 155 -2.94 -17.01 12.19
C PRO A 155 -4.13 -16.08 12.49
N GLU A 156 -4.60 -15.97 13.74
CA GLU A 156 -5.77 -15.15 14.10
C GLU A 156 -5.57 -13.65 13.76
N SER A 157 -4.32 -13.16 13.83
CA SER A 157 -3.95 -11.80 13.42
C SER A 157 -4.16 -11.50 11.94
N ARG A 158 -4.45 -12.51 11.11
CA ARG A 158 -4.88 -12.33 9.71
C ARG A 158 -6.25 -11.66 9.65
N ASP A 159 -7.17 -12.11 10.52
CA ASP A 159 -8.58 -11.76 10.43
C ASP A 159 -8.94 -10.61 11.38
N TRP A 160 -8.11 -10.35 12.40
CA TRP A 160 -8.44 -9.45 13.51
C TRP A 160 -7.31 -8.53 13.94
N ALA A 161 -7.67 -7.30 14.30
CA ALA A 161 -6.84 -6.37 15.06
C ALA A 161 -7.67 -5.68 16.15
N TRP A 162 -7.04 -5.31 17.27
CA TRP A 162 -7.71 -4.51 18.30
C TRP A 162 -7.95 -3.08 17.80
N PHE A 163 -9.17 -2.57 17.97
CA PHE A 163 -9.47 -1.17 17.66
C PHE A 163 -8.58 -0.22 18.47
N ALA A 164 -8.33 -0.52 19.74
CA ALA A 164 -7.47 0.28 20.62
C ALA A 164 -6.01 0.39 20.16
N ASN A 165 -5.54 -0.53 19.30
CA ASN A 165 -4.18 -0.48 18.77
C ASN A 165 -4.05 0.46 17.57
N VAL A 166 -5.16 0.72 16.85
CA VAL A 166 -5.22 1.57 15.65
C VAL A 166 -6.54 2.36 15.69
N PRO A 167 -6.71 3.34 16.60
CA PRO A 167 -8.02 3.93 16.92
C PRO A 167 -8.55 4.91 15.86
N HIS A 168 -8.61 4.49 14.60
CA HIS A 168 -9.03 5.26 13.43
C HIS A 168 -10.29 4.64 12.82
N ARG A 169 -11.44 5.23 13.12
CA ARG A 169 -12.73 4.70 12.63
C ARG A 169 -12.97 5.05 11.17
N GLU A 170 -12.37 6.13 10.72
CA GLU A 170 -12.41 6.69 9.36
C GLU A 170 -11.97 5.64 8.34
N LEU A 171 -11.00 4.79 8.68
CA LEU A 171 -10.54 3.68 7.84
C LEU A 171 -11.69 2.76 7.41
N THR A 172 -12.65 2.52 8.31
CA THR A 172 -13.80 1.66 8.03
C THR A 172 -14.84 2.31 7.16
N VAL A 173 -14.91 3.65 7.16
CA VAL A 173 -15.83 4.40 6.30
C VAL A 173 -15.25 4.49 4.90
N GLU A 174 -13.99 4.92 4.77
CA GLU A 174 -13.32 5.13 3.49
C GLU A 174 -13.10 3.81 2.71
N LYS A 175 -12.91 2.69 3.43
CA LYS A 175 -12.66 1.37 2.82
C LYS A 175 -13.85 0.42 2.87
N ALA A 176 -15.02 0.86 3.35
CA ALA A 176 -16.22 0.03 3.45
C ALA A 176 -16.62 -0.62 2.11
N VAL A 177 -16.61 0.17 1.03
CA VAL A 177 -17.05 -0.28 -0.31
C VAL A 177 -16.17 -1.43 -0.84
N GLN A 178 -14.89 -1.41 -0.50
CA GLN A 178 -13.94 -2.45 -0.93
C GLN A 178 -13.99 -3.70 -0.04
N ASN A 179 -14.78 -3.67 1.04
CA ASN A 179 -14.88 -4.72 2.03
C ASN A 179 -13.51 -5.10 2.64
N TRP A 180 -12.62 -4.14 2.83
CA TRP A 180 -11.28 -4.40 3.40
C TRP A 180 -11.30 -4.57 4.90
N ILE A 181 -12.12 -3.78 5.59
CA ILE A 181 -12.13 -3.69 7.03
C ILE A 181 -13.54 -3.41 7.53
N ARG A 182 -13.91 -4.06 8.63
CA ARG A 182 -15.18 -3.82 9.35
C ARG A 182 -14.88 -3.61 10.83
N VAL A 183 -15.67 -2.80 11.51
CA VAL A 183 -15.63 -2.75 12.98
C VAL A 183 -16.61 -3.78 13.51
N GLU A 184 -16.14 -4.67 14.38
CA GLU A 184 -16.95 -5.60 15.16
C GLU A 184 -16.57 -5.43 16.63
N ASP A 185 -17.45 -4.78 17.40
CA ASP A 185 -17.23 -4.41 18.80
C ASP A 185 -15.94 -3.59 19.03
N ASP A 186 -14.98 -4.16 19.77
CA ASP A 186 -13.68 -3.54 20.08
C ASP A 186 -12.56 -4.00 19.14
N ARG A 187 -12.92 -4.57 17.98
CA ARG A 187 -11.99 -5.13 17.00
C ARG A 187 -12.27 -4.62 15.58
N PHE A 188 -11.21 -4.59 14.79
CA PHE A 188 -11.31 -4.59 13.35
C PHE A 188 -11.31 -6.03 12.84
N ARG A 189 -12.19 -6.31 11.89
CA ARG A 189 -12.21 -7.53 11.11
C ARG A 189 -11.72 -7.26 9.69
N PHE A 190 -10.88 -8.13 9.17
CA PHE A 190 -10.40 -8.14 7.79
C PHE A 190 -11.01 -9.33 7.05
N PRO A 191 -12.10 -9.14 6.28
CA PRO A 191 -12.81 -10.25 5.66
C PRO A 191 -12.20 -10.69 4.30
N GLY A 192 -10.92 -10.37 4.05
CA GLY A 192 -10.22 -10.77 2.82
C GLY A 192 -10.63 -10.03 1.54
N GLY A 193 -11.34 -8.90 1.64
CA GLY A 193 -11.66 -8.04 0.49
C GLY A 193 -10.43 -7.37 -0.14
N GLY A 194 -10.61 -6.67 -1.26
CA GLY A 194 -9.46 -6.24 -2.07
C GLY A 194 -9.86 -5.92 -3.50
N THR A 195 -9.48 -4.75 -4.04
CA THR A 195 -9.54 -4.58 -5.51
C THR A 195 -8.35 -5.25 -6.20
N MET A 196 -7.25 -5.51 -5.47
CA MET A 196 -6.03 -6.12 -6.00
C MET A 196 -6.05 -7.66 -5.98
N PHE A 197 -6.91 -8.28 -5.16
CA PHE A 197 -6.97 -9.73 -5.01
C PHE A 197 -8.24 -10.32 -5.66
N PRO A 198 -8.16 -10.91 -6.87
CA PRO A 198 -9.34 -11.48 -7.55
C PRO A 198 -10.04 -12.59 -6.77
N ARG A 199 -9.28 -13.32 -5.93
CA ARG A 199 -9.78 -14.39 -5.04
C ARG A 199 -9.82 -13.98 -3.57
N GLY A 200 -9.62 -12.69 -3.28
CA GLY A 200 -9.45 -12.17 -1.92
C GLY A 200 -8.04 -12.37 -1.36
N ALA A 201 -7.70 -11.58 -0.34
CA ALA A 201 -6.39 -11.59 0.30
C ALA A 201 -6.09 -12.95 0.97
N ASP A 202 -7.13 -13.64 1.46
CA ASP A 202 -6.98 -14.96 2.09
C ASP A 202 -6.35 -15.99 1.14
N ALA A 203 -6.80 -16.01 -0.12
CA ALA A 203 -6.26 -16.94 -1.11
C ALA A 203 -4.80 -16.62 -1.46
N TYR A 204 -4.41 -15.34 -1.44
CA TYR A 204 -3.02 -14.91 -1.64
C TYR A 204 -2.13 -15.37 -0.48
N ILE A 205 -2.58 -15.19 0.77
CA ILE A 205 -1.87 -15.66 1.96
C ILE A 205 -1.77 -17.19 1.97
N ASP A 206 -2.83 -17.91 1.59
CA ASP A 206 -2.82 -19.38 1.48
C ASP A 206 -1.81 -19.87 0.43
N ASP A 207 -1.66 -19.15 -0.69
CA ASP A 207 -0.65 -19.48 -1.72
C ASP A 207 0.77 -19.27 -1.20
N ILE A 208 1.03 -18.22 -0.41
CA ILE A 208 2.32 -18.01 0.27
C ILE A 208 2.58 -19.15 1.27
N GLU A 209 1.59 -19.52 2.07
CA GLU A 209 1.71 -20.57 3.07
C GLU A 209 2.04 -21.94 2.48
N ARG A 210 1.67 -22.20 1.22
CA ARG A 210 2.08 -23.42 0.49
C ARG A 210 3.58 -23.47 0.17
N LEU A 211 4.23 -22.30 0.08
CA LEU A 211 5.63 -22.18 -0.32
C LEU A 211 6.56 -22.02 0.88
N ILE A 212 6.10 -21.35 1.95
CA ILE A 212 6.88 -21.05 3.14
C ILE A 212 6.09 -21.32 4.44
N PRO A 213 6.72 -21.88 5.49
CA PRO A 213 6.03 -22.27 6.71
C PRO A 213 5.69 -21.05 7.58
N LEU A 214 4.51 -20.46 7.39
CA LEU A 214 4.09 -19.28 8.17
C LEU A 214 3.68 -19.60 9.63
N ARG A 215 3.43 -20.87 9.96
CA ARG A 215 2.84 -21.27 11.26
C ARG A 215 3.83 -21.71 12.32
N ASP A 216 5.04 -22.11 11.94
CA ASP A 216 6.00 -22.72 12.86
C ASP A 216 6.83 -21.68 13.65
N GLY A 217 6.69 -20.39 13.33
CA GLY A 217 7.41 -19.30 13.97
C GLY A 217 8.87 -19.16 13.53
N SER A 218 9.29 -19.88 12.48
CA SER A 218 10.60 -19.72 11.85
C SER A 218 10.72 -18.34 11.18
N ILE A 219 9.62 -17.84 10.61
CA ILE A 219 9.50 -16.50 10.03
C ILE A 219 8.98 -15.54 11.11
N ARG A 220 9.77 -14.51 11.42
CA ARG A 220 9.42 -13.48 12.41
C ARG A 220 8.94 -12.17 11.78
N THR A 221 9.38 -11.90 10.56
CA THR A 221 9.09 -10.64 9.85
C THR A 221 8.88 -10.93 8.37
N ALA A 222 7.80 -10.40 7.81
CA ALA A 222 7.55 -10.36 6.37
C ALA A 222 7.19 -8.91 6.01
N ILE A 223 7.66 -8.45 4.85
CA ILE A 223 7.32 -7.13 4.31
C ILE A 223 6.73 -7.38 2.94
N ASP A 224 5.43 -7.09 2.83
CA ASP A 224 4.71 -7.05 1.56
C ASP A 224 4.39 -5.59 1.26
N THR A 225 4.78 -5.15 0.07
CA THR A 225 4.65 -3.75 -0.37
C THR A 225 3.70 -3.68 -1.56
N GLY A 226 2.52 -3.08 -1.36
CA GLY A 226 1.49 -2.91 -2.38
C GLY A 226 0.40 -1.93 -1.93
N CYS A 227 -0.59 -1.68 -2.79
CA CYS A 227 -1.74 -0.81 -2.47
C CYS A 227 -2.95 -1.63 -2.00
N GLY A 228 -2.72 -2.57 -1.09
CA GLY A 228 -3.70 -3.56 -0.67
C GLY A 228 -3.27 -4.96 -1.02
#